data_AF-A0A7C5U1Z7-F1
#
_entry.id   AF-A0A7C5U1Z7-F1
#
_cell.length_a   1.000
_cell.length_b   1.000
_cell.length_c   1.000
_cell.angle_alpha   90.00
_cell.angle_beta   90.00
_cell.angle_gamma   90.00
#
_symmetry.space_group_name_H-M   'P 1'
#
loop_
_entity.id
_entity.type
_entity.pdbx_description
1 polymer ?
#
loop_
_entity_poly.entity_id
_entity_poly.type
_entity_poly.pdbx_seq_one_letter_code
_entity_poly.pdbx_strand_id
1 'polypeptide(L)' 'PPDLIIMLNEDGYGVVNSRISVGMKVKVVVAPGPREWRDPRGLEIIGPRSFGFNYDYKPVELLVKNFI' A
#
# COMPACT_ATOMS: atom_id res chain seq x y z
N PRO A 1 2.60 -3.72 -3.01
CA PRO A 1 1.81 -4.70 -2.21
C PRO A 1 2.77 -5.63 -1.46
N PRO A 2 2.37 -6.19 -0.30
CA PRO A 2 1.03 -6.11 0.29
C PRO A 2 0.88 -5.02 1.36
N ASP A 3 1.84 -4.10 1.48
CA ASP A 3 1.70 -2.95 2.38
C ASP A 3 0.44 -2.13 2.06
N LEU A 4 -0.15 -1.56 3.10
CA LEU A 4 -1.42 -0.84 3.05
C LEU A 4 -1.21 0.51 2.36
N ILE A 5 -2.06 0.81 1.37
CA ILE A 5 -2.17 2.13 0.76
C ILE A 5 -3.53 2.69 1.18
N ILE A 6 -3.52 3.72 2.01
CA ILE A 6 -4.71 4.27 2.67
C ILE A 6 -4.91 5.70 2.16
N MET A 7 -6.13 6.00 1.72
CA MET A 7 -6.51 7.32 1.24
C MET A 7 -7.39 7.98 2.30
N LEU A 8 -7.07 9.22 2.66
CA LEU A 8 -7.78 10.01 3.65
C LEU A 8 -8.32 11.29 3.01
N ASN A 9 -9.52 11.72 3.39
CA ASN A 9 -10.03 13.04 3.05
C ASN A 9 -9.31 14.13 3.89
N GLU A 10 -9.66 15.41 3.68
CA GLU A 10 -9.03 16.52 4.39
C GLU A 10 -9.23 16.46 5.92
N ASP A 11 -10.37 15.90 6.35
CA ASP A 11 -10.74 15.70 7.76
C ASP A 11 -10.11 14.44 8.39
N GLY A 12 -9.36 13.64 7.63
CA GLY A 12 -8.67 12.44 8.13
C GLY A 12 -9.50 11.15 8.10
N TYR A 13 -10.67 11.12 7.48
CA TYR A 13 -11.47 9.91 7.31
C TYR A 13 -11.05 9.11 6.08
N GLY A 14 -11.11 7.79 6.19
CA GLY A 14 -10.80 6.87 5.10
C GLY A 14 -11.73 7.03 3.90
N VAL A 15 -11.14 7.05 2.71
CA VAL A 15 -11.85 7.09 1.42
C VAL A 15 -11.54 5.81 0.66
N VAL A 16 -12.57 5.05 0.29
CA VAL A 16 -12.43 3.86 -0.55
C VAL A 16 -12.26 4.23 -2.02
N ASN A 17 -11.54 3.41 -2.78
CA ASN A 17 -11.23 3.68 -4.19
C ASN A 17 -12.48 3.94 -5.06
N SER A 18 -13.61 3.30 -4.76
CA SER A 18 -14.88 3.48 -5.49
C SER A 18 -15.56 4.83 -5.25
N ARG A 19 -15.08 5.64 -4.30
CA ARG A 19 -15.62 6.97 -3.97
C ARG A 19 -14.70 8.12 -4.38
N ILE A 20 -13.59 7.83 -5.05
CA ILE A 20 -12.65 8.85 -5.51
C ILE A 20 -13.11 9.41 -6.84
N SER A 21 -12.98 10.73 -7.00
CA SER A 21 -13.30 11.46 -8.22
C SER A 21 -12.19 12.43 -8.61
N VAL A 22 -12.16 12.80 -9.89
CA VAL A 22 -11.23 13.81 -10.40
C VAL A 22 -11.46 15.13 -9.67
N GLY A 23 -10.38 15.76 -9.20
CA GLY A 23 -10.43 17.01 -8.43
C GLY A 23 -10.61 16.81 -6.92
N MET A 24 -10.87 15.60 -6.45
CA MET A 24 -10.92 15.31 -5.01
C MET A 24 -9.52 15.41 -4.39
N LYS A 25 -9.37 16.25 -3.36
CA LYS A 25 -8.14 16.31 -2.56
C LYS A 25 -8.13 15.16 -1.56
N VAL A 26 -7.05 14.39 -1.58
CA VAL A 26 -6.82 13.28 -0.66
C VAL A 26 -5.38 13.31 -0.15
N LYS A 27 -5.17 12.81 1.07
CA LYS A 27 -3.86 12.47 1.60
C LYS A 27 -3.66 10.97 1.46
N VAL A 28 -2.46 10.54 1.08
CA VAL A 28 -2.11 9.11 1.00
C VAL A 28 -1.18 8.76 2.14
N VAL A 29 -1.54 7.73 2.89
CA VAL A 29 -0.73 7.14 3.95
C VAL A 29 -0.37 5.73 3.55
N VAL A 30 0.89 5.34 3.75
CA VAL A 30 1.35 3.97 3.53
C VAL A 30 1.80 3.39 4.86
N ALA A 31 1.37 2.17 5.15
CA ALA A 31 1.66 1.49 6.41
C ALA A 31 2.04 0.02 6.16
N PRO A 32 2.79 -0.61 7.08
CA PRO A 32 3.15 -2.01 6.95
C PRO A 32 1.90 -2.90 6.85
N GLY A 33 1.92 -3.87 5.94
CA GLY A 33 0.89 -4.90 5.90
C GLY A 33 0.93 -5.83 7.14
N PRO A 34 -0.17 -6.52 7.46
CA PRO A 34 -0.17 -7.67 8.36
C PRO A 34 1.02 -8.60 8.13
N ARG A 35 1.53 -9.18 9.22
CA ARG A 35 2.76 -9.99 9.18
C ARG A 35 2.61 -11.19 8.25
N GLU A 36 1.44 -11.82 8.26
CA GLU A 36 1.05 -12.99 7.48
C GLU A 36 1.05 -12.69 5.98
N TRP A 37 0.88 -11.42 5.59
CA TRP A 37 0.94 -11.01 4.18
C TRP A 37 2.39 -10.90 3.69
N ARG A 38 3.30 -10.59 4.61
CA ARG A 38 4.71 -10.27 4.34
C ARG A 38 5.65 -11.47 4.51
N ASP A 39 5.15 -12.60 5.00
CA ASP A 39 5.91 -13.85 5.05
C ASP A 39 6.02 -14.49 3.66
N PRO A 40 6.90 -15.50 3.45
CA PRO A 40 7.07 -16.11 2.13
C PRO A 40 5.78 -16.63 1.51
N ARG A 41 4.89 -17.23 2.31
CA ARG A 41 3.61 -17.78 1.83
C ARG A 41 2.63 -16.66 1.48
N GLY A 42 2.57 -15.60 2.27
CA GLY A 42 1.80 -14.40 1.97
C GLY A 42 2.25 -13.76 0.66
N LEU A 43 3.55 -13.61 0.46
CA LEU A 43 4.11 -13.02 -0.75
C LEU A 43 3.89 -13.87 -2.01
N GLU A 44 3.79 -15.20 -1.89
CA GLU A 44 3.37 -16.06 -3.01
C GLU A 44 1.93 -15.77 -3.48
N ILE A 45 1.05 -15.37 -2.57
CA ILE A 45 -0.39 -15.19 -2.84
C ILE A 45 -0.72 -13.74 -3.19
N ILE A 46 -0.18 -12.78 -2.44
CA ILE A 46 -0.51 -11.35 -2.51
C ILE A 46 0.72 -10.45 -2.66
N GLY A 47 1.87 -11.02 -3.02
CA GLY A 47 3.06 -10.26 -3.38
C GLY A 47 2.98 -9.71 -4.81
N PRO A 48 3.93 -8.85 -5.21
CA PRO A 48 3.88 -8.20 -6.53
C PRO A 48 3.82 -9.18 -7.71
N ARG A 49 4.54 -10.31 -7.64
CA ARG A 49 4.57 -11.31 -8.70
C ARG A 49 3.22 -12.00 -8.91
N SER A 50 2.43 -12.19 -7.85
CA SER A 50 1.07 -12.74 -7.90
C SER A 50 0.10 -11.84 -8.68
N PHE A 51 0.41 -10.54 -8.78
CA PHE A 51 -0.32 -9.56 -9.57
C PHE A 51 0.32 -9.28 -10.95
N GLY A 52 1.33 -10.06 -11.37
CA GLY A 52 2.01 -9.91 -12.66
C GLY A 52 3.09 -8.84 -12.71
N PHE A 53 3.50 -8.27 -11.57
CA PHE A 53 4.61 -7.31 -11.54
C PHE A 53 5.97 -8.01 -11.56
N ASN A 54 6.93 -7.47 -12.33
CA ASN A 54 8.30 -7.98 -12.40
C ASN A 54 9.25 -7.31 -11.39
N TYR A 55 8.90 -7.32 -10.11
CA TYR A 55 9.77 -6.88 -9.02
C TYR A 55 9.46 -7.60 -7.71
N ASP A 56 10.42 -7.62 -6.79
CA ASP A 56 10.24 -8.23 -5.46
C ASP A 56 9.64 -7.24 -4.47
N TYR A 57 8.93 -7.77 -3.47
CA TYR A 57 8.40 -6.96 -2.39
C TYR A 57 9.52 -6.26 -1.62
N LYS A 58 9.39 -4.94 -1.45
CA LYS A 58 10.21 -4.13 -0.55
C LYS A 58 9.30 -3.47 0.48
N PRO A 59 9.50 -3.71 1.79
CA PRO A 59 8.72 -3.08 2.84
C PRO A 59 8.75 -1.55 2.76
N VAL A 60 7.60 -0.92 2.98
CA VAL A 60 7.46 0.55 2.97
C VAL A 60 8.43 1.22 3.94
N GLU A 61 8.73 0.60 5.07
CA GLU A 61 9.66 1.10 6.09
C GLU A 61 11.10 1.21 5.55
N LEU A 62 11.45 0.44 4.52
CA LEU A 62 12.74 0.55 3.82
C LEU A 62 12.68 1.57 2.68
N LEU A 63 11.51 1.74 2.05
CA LEU A 63 11.34 2.71 0.97
C LEU A 63 11.39 4.14 1.51
N VAL A 64 10.69 4.43 2.61
CA VAL A 64 10.61 5.77 3.23
C VAL A 64 11.97 6.26 3.74
N LYS A 65 12.82 5.37 4.26
CA LYS A 65 14.19 5.73 4.68
C LYS A 65 15.04 6.34 3.57
N ASN A 66 14.72 6.07 2.30
CA ASN A 66 15.45 6.65 1.17
C ASN A 66 14.93 8.04 0.77
N PHE A 67 13.86 8.53 1.41
CA PHE A 67 13.26 9.83 1.14
C PHE A 67 13.53 10.88 2.23
N ILE A 68 14.13 10.48 3.35
CA ILE A 68 14.46 11.35 4.49
C ILE A 68 15.97 11.51 4.58
#